data_AF-A0A484W2G6-F1
#
_entry.id   AF-A0A484W2G6-F1
#
_cell.length_a   1.000
_cell.length_b   1.000
_cell.length_c   1.000
_cell.angle_alpha   90.00
_cell.angle_beta   90.00
_cell.angle_gamma   90.00
#
_symmetry.space_group_name_H-M   'P 1'
#
loop_
_entity.id
_entity.type
_entity.pdbx_description
1 polymer ?
#
loop_
_entity_poly.entity_id
_entity_poly.type
_entity_poly.pdbx_seq_one_letter_code
_entity_poly.pdbx_strand_id
1 'polypeptide(L)'
;MAKTLPAPLNRWVGKLADQAWHVVMVEAVRYMEVDWRDNVVKPFNEQLADNYPFNPRATQDASLDSFERFFKPDGILDNFYKNNLRLFLENDLTFGDDGRVLIREDIRQQLDTAQKIRDIFFSQQNGLGAQFAVETVSLSGNKRRSVLNLDGQLVDYSQGRNYTAHLVWPNNMREGNESKLTLIGTSGRAPRSIAFSGPWAQFRLFGAGQLTNVTSDTFNVRFNVDGGAMVYQVHVDTEDNPFTGGLFSLFRLPDTLY
;
A
#
# COMPACT_ATOMS: atom_id res chain seq x y z
N MET A 1 -7.77 2.52 46.84
CA MET A 1 -6.93 2.34 48.05
C MET A 1 -7.20 0.96 48.63
N ALA A 2 -6.31 -0.02 48.45
CA ALA A 2 -6.43 -1.33 49.09
C ALA A 2 -5.16 -1.62 49.87
N LYS A 3 -5.11 -1.16 51.13
CA LYS A 3 -4.04 -1.48 52.07
C LYS A 3 -4.66 -1.58 53.46
N THR A 4 -4.91 -2.82 53.91
CA THR A 4 -4.80 -3.35 55.29
C THR A 4 -5.75 -4.53 55.55
N LEU A 5 -5.74 -5.55 54.69
CA LEU A 5 -6.34 -6.85 55.04
C LEU A 5 -5.26 -7.78 55.61
N PRO A 6 -5.51 -8.51 56.72
CA PRO A 6 -4.60 -9.54 57.22
C PRO A 6 -4.36 -10.62 56.16
N ALA A 7 -3.13 -11.15 56.05
CA ALA A 7 -2.91 -12.40 55.32
C ALA A 7 -3.58 -13.53 56.11
N PRO A 8 -4.42 -14.41 55.54
CA PRO A 8 -4.53 -14.81 54.12
C PRO A 8 -5.48 -13.98 53.24
N LEU A 9 -6.40 -13.20 53.81
CA LEU A 9 -7.44 -12.47 53.03
C LEU A 9 -6.84 -11.58 51.93
N ASN A 10 -5.70 -10.92 52.18
CA ASN A 10 -5.02 -10.10 51.17
C ASN A 10 -4.56 -10.91 49.94
N ARG A 11 -4.17 -12.19 50.12
CA ARG A 11 -3.80 -13.07 49.00
C ARG A 11 -5.01 -13.54 48.22
N TRP A 12 -6.15 -13.73 48.89
CA TRP A 12 -7.40 -14.14 48.25
C TRP A 12 -8.06 -12.98 47.52
N VAL A 13 -8.02 -11.77 48.09
CA VAL A 13 -8.47 -10.54 47.43
C VAL A 13 -7.55 -10.16 46.27
N GLY A 14 -6.23 -10.33 46.40
CA GLY A 14 -5.28 -10.20 45.28
C GLY A 14 -5.58 -11.20 44.16
N LYS A 15 -5.65 -12.50 44.48
CA LYS A 15 -5.99 -13.53 43.49
C LYS A 15 -7.37 -13.35 42.86
N LEU A 16 -8.36 -12.89 43.62
CA LEU A 16 -9.70 -12.62 43.10
C LEU A 16 -9.70 -11.39 42.19
N ALA A 17 -8.93 -10.34 42.52
CA ALA A 17 -8.75 -9.18 41.67
C ALA A 17 -7.98 -9.55 40.39
N ASP A 18 -6.93 -10.37 40.49
CA ASP A 18 -6.16 -10.85 39.33
C ASP A 18 -7.00 -11.78 38.44
N GLN A 19 -7.81 -12.67 39.03
CA GLN A 19 -8.73 -13.55 38.29
C GLN A 19 -9.89 -12.77 37.65
N ALA A 20 -10.46 -11.78 38.35
CA ALA A 20 -11.48 -10.90 37.79
C ALA A 20 -10.90 -10.03 36.66
N TRP A 21 -9.69 -9.51 36.84
CA TRP A 21 -8.95 -8.77 35.80
C TRP A 21 -8.66 -9.65 34.58
N HIS A 22 -8.25 -10.90 34.79
CA HIS A 22 -8.02 -11.86 33.71
C HIS A 22 -9.29 -12.17 32.91
N VAL A 23 -10.43 -12.40 33.57
CA VAL A 23 -11.71 -12.65 32.89
C VAL A 23 -12.17 -11.43 32.09
N VAL A 24 -12.04 -10.22 32.65
CA VAL A 24 -12.36 -8.98 31.93
C VAL A 24 -11.44 -8.79 30.73
N MET A 25 -10.14 -9.11 30.86
CA MET A 25 -9.19 -9.05 29.76
C MET A 25 -9.53 -10.03 28.64
N VAL A 26 -9.84 -11.29 28.97
CA VAL A 26 -10.24 -12.32 28.00
C VAL A 26 -11.50 -11.91 27.23
N GLU A 27 -12.49 -11.35 27.91
CA GLU A 27 -13.72 -10.91 27.26
C GLU A 27 -13.50 -9.66 26.38
N ALA A 28 -12.67 -8.71 26.83
CA ALA A 28 -12.27 -7.55 26.03
C ALA A 28 -11.51 -7.97 24.75
N VAL A 29 -10.60 -8.94 24.88
CA VAL A 29 -9.86 -9.55 23.78
C VAL A 29 -10.81 -10.20 22.77
N ARG A 30 -11.77 -10.99 23.25
CA ARG A 30 -12.76 -11.65 22.41
C ARG A 30 -13.64 -10.65 21.67
N TYR A 31 -14.11 -9.61 22.36
CA TYR A 31 -14.88 -8.53 21.74
C TYR A 31 -14.04 -7.81 20.66
N MET A 32 -12.78 -7.52 20.95
CA MET A 32 -11.88 -6.85 20.01
C MET A 32 -11.59 -7.70 18.77
N GLU A 33 -11.48 -9.02 18.90
CA GLU A 33 -11.33 -9.91 17.74
C GLU A 33 -12.57 -9.92 16.84
N VAL A 34 -13.78 -9.90 17.44
CA VAL A 34 -15.02 -9.76 16.68
C VAL A 34 -15.07 -8.40 15.97
N ASP A 35 -14.74 -7.32 16.69
CA ASP A 35 -14.70 -5.97 16.14
C ASP A 35 -13.67 -5.85 15.00
N TRP A 36 -12.48 -6.44 15.15
CA TRP A 36 -11.44 -6.50 14.13
C TRP A 36 -11.93 -7.19 12.86
N ARG A 37 -12.50 -8.38 13.01
CA ARG A 37 -13.00 -9.15 11.87
C ARG A 37 -14.10 -8.40 11.14
N ASP A 38 -15.06 -7.85 11.88
CA ASP A 38 -16.28 -7.29 11.29
C ASP A 38 -16.05 -5.88 10.73
N ASN A 39 -15.20 -5.07 11.37
CA ASN A 39 -15.00 -3.65 11.01
C ASN A 39 -13.68 -3.36 10.29
N VAL A 40 -12.70 -4.27 10.29
CA VAL A 40 -11.42 -4.07 9.58
C VAL A 40 -11.21 -5.14 8.50
N VAL A 41 -11.20 -6.42 8.87
CA VAL A 41 -10.88 -7.51 7.94
C VAL A 41 -11.93 -7.64 6.85
N LYS A 42 -13.22 -7.66 7.23
CA LYS A 42 -14.32 -7.80 6.29
C LYS A 42 -14.36 -6.66 5.25
N PRO A 43 -14.34 -5.36 5.62
CA PRO A 43 -14.30 -4.28 4.64
C PRO A 43 -13.10 -4.36 3.70
N PHE A 44 -11.92 -4.74 4.20
CA PHE A 44 -10.74 -4.93 3.36
C PHE A 44 -10.92 -6.07 2.36
N ASN A 45 -11.37 -7.23 2.82
CA ASN A 45 -11.56 -8.40 1.97
C ASN A 45 -12.64 -8.17 0.90
N GLU A 46 -13.76 -7.56 1.27
CA GLU A 46 -14.87 -7.30 0.36
C GLU A 46 -14.58 -6.23 -0.69
N GLN A 47 -13.72 -5.25 -0.40
CA GLN A 47 -13.53 -4.08 -1.27
C GLN A 47 -12.15 -4.00 -1.93
N LEU A 48 -11.12 -4.58 -1.32
CA LEU A 48 -9.72 -4.33 -1.68
C LEU A 48 -8.93 -5.60 -2.00
N ALA A 49 -9.02 -6.64 -1.17
CA ALA A 49 -8.08 -7.78 -1.20
C ALA A 49 -7.99 -8.50 -2.56
N ASP A 50 -9.13 -8.73 -3.22
CA ASP A 50 -9.20 -9.46 -4.49
C ASP A 50 -8.97 -8.57 -5.72
N ASN A 51 -8.83 -7.25 -5.53
CA ASN A 51 -8.67 -6.27 -6.59
C ASN A 51 -7.21 -5.83 -6.72
N TYR A 52 -6.84 -5.30 -7.88
CA TYR A 52 -5.54 -4.67 -8.06
C TYR A 52 -5.50 -3.35 -7.28
N PRO A 53 -4.42 -3.02 -6.55
CA PRO A 53 -3.08 -3.64 -6.59
C PRO A 53 -2.83 -4.76 -5.57
N PHE A 54 -3.76 -5.05 -4.65
CA PHE A 54 -3.58 -6.06 -3.59
C PHE A 54 -3.49 -7.48 -4.13
N ASN A 55 -4.22 -7.75 -5.21
CA ASN A 55 -4.05 -8.91 -6.06
C ASN A 55 -3.47 -8.48 -7.43
N PRO A 56 -2.16 -8.66 -7.66
CA PRO A 56 -1.52 -8.27 -8.92
C PRO A 56 -2.08 -8.98 -10.17
N ARG A 57 -2.78 -10.11 -9.99
CA ARG A 57 -3.41 -10.87 -11.08
C ARG A 57 -4.87 -10.46 -11.33
N ALA A 58 -5.43 -9.58 -10.52
CA ALA A 58 -6.80 -9.13 -10.67
C ALA A 58 -6.98 -8.29 -11.94
N THR A 59 -8.08 -8.52 -12.63
CA THR A 59 -8.51 -7.69 -13.77
C THR A 59 -9.29 -6.45 -13.32
N GLN A 60 -9.93 -6.53 -12.16
CA GLN A 60 -10.63 -5.40 -11.54
C GLN A 60 -9.68 -4.58 -10.68
N ASP A 61 -9.94 -3.29 -10.65
CA ASP A 61 -9.19 -2.31 -9.87
C ASP A 61 -9.92 -2.01 -8.57
N ALA A 62 -9.17 -1.89 -7.47
CA ALA A 62 -9.70 -1.38 -6.22
C ALA A 62 -10.13 0.06 -6.44
N SER A 63 -11.30 0.44 -5.94
CA SER A 63 -11.73 1.83 -6.02
C SER A 63 -10.81 2.71 -5.17
N LEU A 64 -10.49 3.93 -5.65
CA LEU A 64 -9.70 4.87 -4.86
C LEU A 64 -10.45 5.29 -3.59
N ASP A 65 -11.79 5.41 -3.62
CA ASP A 65 -12.59 5.72 -2.43
C ASP A 65 -12.46 4.65 -1.34
N SER A 66 -12.57 3.36 -1.71
CA SER A 66 -12.38 2.25 -0.78
C SER A 66 -10.95 2.23 -0.22
N PHE A 67 -9.96 2.48 -1.07
CA PHE A 67 -8.56 2.58 -0.65
C PHE A 67 -8.35 3.72 0.34
N GLU A 68 -8.84 4.92 0.01
CA GLU A 68 -8.79 6.10 0.88
C GLU A 68 -9.47 5.85 2.21
N ARG A 69 -10.73 5.38 2.19
CA ARG A 69 -11.52 5.11 3.40
C ARG A 69 -10.81 4.14 4.34
N PHE A 70 -10.10 3.16 3.79
CA PHE A 70 -9.40 2.16 4.57
C PHE A 70 -8.08 2.67 5.16
N PHE A 71 -7.21 3.26 4.33
CA PHE A 71 -5.81 3.56 4.71
C PHE A 71 -5.55 4.98 5.20
N LYS A 72 -6.39 5.96 4.86
CA LYS A 72 -6.13 7.37 5.20
C LYS A 72 -5.97 7.56 6.72
N PRO A 73 -5.30 8.64 7.16
CA PRO A 73 -5.36 9.06 8.56
C PRO A 73 -6.82 9.24 9.01
N ASP A 74 -7.15 8.69 10.17
CA ASP A 74 -8.51 8.59 10.71
C ASP A 74 -9.47 7.78 9.80
N GLY A 75 -8.93 6.89 8.97
CA GLY A 75 -9.65 5.86 8.22
C GLY A 75 -10.00 4.64 9.07
N ILE A 76 -10.52 3.59 8.43
CA ILE A 76 -10.97 2.36 9.11
C ILE A 76 -9.86 1.76 9.97
N LEU A 77 -8.70 1.48 9.38
CA LEU A 77 -7.61 0.79 10.07
C LEU A 77 -6.97 1.68 11.15
N ASP A 78 -6.78 2.97 10.85
CA ASP A 78 -6.16 3.91 11.78
C ASP A 78 -7.03 4.16 13.02
N ASN A 79 -8.34 4.33 12.84
CA ASN A 79 -9.28 4.45 13.96
C ASN A 79 -9.28 3.18 14.82
N PHE A 80 -9.27 2.00 14.21
CA PHE A 80 -9.21 0.75 14.95
C PHE A 80 -7.90 0.64 15.75
N TYR A 81 -6.77 0.99 15.14
CA TYR A 81 -5.49 1.03 15.84
C TYR A 81 -5.53 1.97 17.06
N LYS A 82 -5.94 3.22 16.86
CA LYS A 82 -5.98 4.26 17.91
C LYS A 82 -6.91 3.91 19.06
N ASN A 83 -8.09 3.37 18.76
CA ASN A 83 -9.14 3.15 19.76
C ASN A 83 -9.02 1.79 20.46
N ASN A 84 -8.54 0.76 19.74
CA ASN A 84 -8.58 -0.61 20.22
C ASN A 84 -7.16 -1.17 20.45
N LEU A 85 -6.24 -1.05 19.48
CA LEU A 85 -4.95 -1.77 19.54
C LEU A 85 -3.85 -1.04 20.31
N ARG A 86 -3.86 0.30 20.32
CA ARG A 86 -2.76 1.13 20.79
C ARG A 86 -2.31 0.78 22.21
N LEU A 87 -3.26 0.61 23.12
CA LEU A 87 -2.97 0.27 24.52
C LEU A 87 -2.32 -1.10 24.68
N PHE A 88 -2.61 -2.06 23.79
CA PHE A 88 -2.03 -3.40 23.84
C PHE A 88 -0.64 -3.47 23.21
N LEU A 89 -0.43 -2.70 22.14
CA LEU A 89 0.82 -2.70 21.38
C LEU A 89 1.91 -1.82 22.03
N GLU A 90 1.55 -0.65 22.56
CA GLU A 90 2.53 0.28 23.15
C GLU A 90 2.97 -0.11 24.58
N ASN A 91 2.14 -0.88 25.30
CA ASN A 91 2.43 -1.27 26.70
C ASN A 91 2.87 -2.73 26.84
N ASP A 92 3.08 -3.45 25.72
CA ASP A 92 3.44 -4.87 25.66
C ASP A 92 2.68 -5.73 26.68
N LEU A 93 1.36 -5.57 26.71
CA LEU A 93 0.51 -6.30 27.64
C LEU A 93 0.58 -7.82 27.34
N THR A 94 0.75 -8.62 28.39
CA THR A 94 0.88 -10.08 28.30
C THR A 94 -0.28 -10.82 28.97
N PHE A 95 -0.54 -12.05 28.53
CA PHE A 95 -1.45 -12.96 29.22
C PHE A 95 -0.79 -13.54 30.48
N GLY A 96 -1.32 -13.25 31.67
CA GLY A 96 -0.89 -13.90 32.92
C GLY A 96 0.64 -13.83 33.17
N ASP A 97 1.13 -14.78 33.98
CA ASP A 97 2.56 -14.87 34.31
C ASP A 97 3.42 -15.54 33.21
N ASP A 98 2.80 -16.00 32.11
CA ASP A 98 3.49 -16.75 31.05
C ASP A 98 4.22 -15.85 30.02
N GLY A 99 3.99 -14.54 30.10
CA GLY A 99 4.68 -13.54 29.31
C GLY A 99 4.32 -13.53 27.82
N ARG A 100 3.26 -14.21 27.39
CA ARG A 100 2.84 -14.21 25.98
C ARG A 100 2.21 -12.86 25.63
N VAL A 101 2.80 -12.18 24.64
CA VAL A 101 2.27 -10.94 24.06
C VAL A 101 0.86 -11.20 23.54
N LEU A 102 -0.07 -10.29 23.86
CA LEU A 102 -1.46 -10.40 23.47
C LEU A 102 -1.64 -10.40 21.94
N ILE A 103 -1.12 -9.38 21.25
CA ILE A 103 -1.31 -9.26 19.79
C ILE A 103 -0.24 -10.05 19.03
N ARG A 104 -0.66 -10.83 18.03
CA ARG A 104 0.23 -11.62 17.19
C ARG A 104 1.24 -10.74 16.44
N GLU A 105 2.44 -11.27 16.26
CA GLU A 105 3.53 -10.58 15.56
C GLU A 105 3.20 -10.28 14.09
N ASP A 106 2.48 -11.17 13.40
CA ASP A 106 2.06 -10.91 12.02
C ASP A 106 1.08 -9.74 11.92
N ILE A 107 0.26 -9.46 12.94
CA ILE A 107 -0.57 -8.26 12.97
C ILE A 107 0.29 -6.99 13.04
N ARG A 108 1.36 -7.01 13.86
CA ARG A 108 2.30 -5.87 13.97
C ARG A 108 2.94 -5.55 12.61
N GLN A 109 3.43 -6.58 11.92
CA GLN A 109 4.01 -6.44 10.57
C GLN A 109 3.02 -5.89 9.53
N GLN A 110 1.74 -6.25 9.65
CA GLN A 110 0.70 -5.76 8.75
C GLN A 110 0.34 -4.30 9.06
N LEU A 111 0.33 -3.89 10.34
CA LEU A 111 0.17 -2.49 10.72
C LEU A 111 1.34 -1.62 10.21
N ASP A 112 2.57 -2.11 10.30
CA ASP A 112 3.74 -1.43 9.75
C ASP A 112 3.63 -1.28 8.22
N THR A 113 3.20 -2.35 7.54
CA THR A 113 2.96 -2.31 6.09
C THR A 113 1.87 -1.31 5.72
N ALA A 114 0.78 -1.24 6.50
CA ALA A 114 -0.27 -0.25 6.31
C ALA A 114 0.20 1.18 6.57
N GLN A 115 1.08 1.38 7.56
CA GLN A 115 1.70 2.68 7.84
C GLN A 115 2.56 3.12 6.65
N LYS A 116 3.36 2.22 6.08
CA LYS A 116 4.12 2.51 4.84
C LYS A 116 3.22 2.89 3.67
N ILE A 117 2.14 2.13 3.45
CA ILE A 117 1.13 2.48 2.43
C ILE A 117 0.61 3.91 2.69
N ARG A 118 0.32 4.24 3.95
CA ARG A 118 -0.16 5.57 4.31
C ARG A 118 0.85 6.66 4.00
N ASP A 119 2.10 6.48 4.39
CA ASP A 119 3.17 7.47 4.24
C ASP A 119 3.52 7.74 2.78
N ILE A 120 3.38 6.73 1.91
CA ILE A 120 3.62 6.86 0.47
C ILE A 120 2.48 7.60 -0.25
N PHE A 121 1.24 7.35 0.16
CA PHE A 121 0.05 7.72 -0.62
C PHE A 121 -0.78 8.86 -0.03
N PHE A 122 -0.56 9.27 1.22
CA PHE A 122 -1.34 10.34 1.84
C PHE A 122 -0.44 11.48 2.27
N SER A 123 -0.77 12.69 1.80
CA SER A 123 -0.09 13.90 2.25
C SER A 123 -0.43 14.27 3.70
N GLN A 124 0.28 15.24 4.27
CA GLN A 124 -0.04 15.79 5.60
C GLN A 124 -1.46 16.39 5.70
N GLN A 125 -2.08 16.71 4.57
CA GLN A 125 -3.45 17.23 4.49
C GLN A 125 -4.47 16.12 4.21
N ASN A 126 -4.06 14.85 4.36
CA ASN A 126 -4.83 13.64 4.08
C ASN A 126 -5.31 13.51 2.62
N GLY A 127 -4.65 14.20 1.69
CA GLY A 127 -4.93 14.07 0.26
C GLY A 127 -4.25 12.84 -0.32
N LEU A 128 -4.99 12.02 -1.07
CA LEU A 128 -4.43 10.89 -1.79
C LEU A 128 -3.54 11.36 -2.94
N GLY A 129 -2.30 10.91 -2.96
CA GLY A 129 -1.45 10.94 -4.13
C GLY A 129 0.02 10.66 -3.84
N ALA A 130 0.75 10.38 -4.92
CA ALA A 130 2.19 10.19 -4.93
C ALA A 130 2.80 11.06 -6.05
N GLN A 131 3.97 11.61 -5.77
CA GLN A 131 4.76 12.39 -6.73
C GLN A 131 6.01 11.60 -7.12
N PHE A 132 6.39 11.69 -8.39
CA PHE A 132 7.57 11.00 -8.91
C PHE A 132 8.08 11.72 -10.16
N ALA A 133 9.28 11.37 -10.59
CA ALA A 133 9.85 11.88 -11.82
C ALA A 133 10.20 10.74 -12.78
N VAL A 134 10.01 10.98 -14.08
CA VAL A 134 10.36 10.02 -15.14
C VAL A 134 11.36 10.67 -16.06
N GLU A 135 12.54 10.06 -16.14
CA GLU A 135 13.61 10.44 -17.04
C GLU A 135 13.66 9.51 -18.25
N THR A 136 13.77 10.09 -19.43
CA THR A 136 14.00 9.32 -20.67
C THR A 136 15.45 8.82 -20.70
N VAL A 137 15.69 7.52 -20.86
CA VAL A 137 17.06 6.97 -20.85
C VAL A 137 17.52 6.57 -22.24
N SER A 138 16.75 5.71 -22.92
CA SER A 138 17.12 5.24 -24.26
C SER A 138 15.92 4.73 -25.05
N LEU A 139 15.96 4.94 -26.37
CA LEU A 139 15.01 4.42 -27.34
C LEU A 139 15.76 3.61 -28.39
N SER A 140 15.23 2.45 -28.76
CA SER A 140 15.83 1.58 -29.78
C SER A 140 15.92 2.28 -31.14
N GLY A 141 17.01 2.08 -31.88
CA GLY A 141 17.27 2.76 -33.16
C GLY A 141 16.24 2.52 -34.26
N ASN A 142 15.42 1.47 -34.16
CA ASN A 142 14.30 1.20 -35.07
C ASN A 142 13.01 1.97 -34.72
N LYS A 143 13.03 2.81 -33.67
CA LYS A 143 11.93 3.66 -33.21
C LYS A 143 12.38 5.12 -33.23
N ARG A 144 11.57 6.00 -33.81
CA ARG A 144 11.88 7.44 -33.93
C ARG A 144 11.27 8.29 -32.82
N ARG A 145 10.22 7.80 -32.16
CA ARG A 145 9.52 8.53 -31.10
C ARG A 145 8.85 7.56 -30.12
N SER A 146 8.86 7.93 -28.85
CA SER A 146 8.14 7.30 -27.75
C SER A 146 7.20 8.32 -27.14
N VAL A 147 5.94 7.95 -26.91
CA VAL A 147 4.97 8.78 -26.18
C VAL A 147 4.43 7.96 -25.02
N LEU A 148 4.86 8.31 -23.82
CA LEU A 148 4.32 7.79 -22.58
C LEU A 148 3.24 8.76 -22.08
N ASN A 149 2.02 8.27 -21.93
CA ASN A 149 0.89 8.98 -21.35
C ASN A 149 0.59 8.34 -19.99
N LEU A 150 0.64 9.13 -18.92
CA LEU A 150 0.28 8.71 -17.57
C LEU A 150 -0.88 9.59 -17.09
N ASP A 151 -2.09 9.12 -17.36
CA ASP A 151 -3.35 9.81 -17.02
C ASP A 151 -3.38 11.26 -17.52
N GLY A 152 -2.99 11.46 -18.78
CA GLY A 152 -2.97 12.77 -19.45
C GLY A 152 -1.65 13.54 -19.32
N GLN A 153 -0.72 13.07 -18.49
CA GLN A 153 0.63 13.64 -18.39
C GLN A 153 1.55 12.97 -19.41
N LEU A 154 2.07 13.74 -20.36
CA LEU A 154 2.82 13.22 -21.50
C LEU A 154 4.34 13.33 -21.30
N VAL A 155 5.05 12.22 -21.52
CA VAL A 155 6.50 12.15 -21.67
C VAL A 155 6.81 11.70 -23.10
N ASP A 156 7.14 12.66 -23.96
CA ASP A 156 7.44 12.51 -25.37
C ASP A 156 8.94 12.57 -25.65
N TYR A 157 9.49 11.52 -26.27
CA TYR A 157 10.90 11.40 -26.56
C TYR A 157 11.17 11.02 -28.01
N SER A 158 11.94 11.83 -28.73
CA SER A 158 12.25 11.64 -30.16
C SER A 158 13.75 11.49 -30.45
N GLN A 159 14.47 10.68 -29.66
CA GLN A 159 15.93 10.50 -29.73
C GLN A 159 16.74 11.81 -29.58
N GLY A 160 16.23 12.73 -28.77
CA GLY A 160 16.92 13.97 -28.42
C GLY A 160 17.76 13.84 -27.14
N ARG A 161 18.07 14.98 -26.52
CA ARG A 161 18.62 14.99 -25.16
C ARG A 161 17.62 14.37 -24.20
N ASN A 162 18.15 13.62 -23.24
CA ASN A 162 17.35 13.10 -22.15
C ASN A 162 16.79 14.26 -21.32
N TYR A 163 15.58 14.08 -20.80
CA TYR A 163 14.94 15.04 -19.92
C TYR A 163 14.09 14.30 -18.89
N THR A 164 13.77 15.02 -17.81
CA THR A 164 12.99 14.52 -16.68
C THR A 164 11.65 15.24 -16.63
N ALA A 165 10.57 14.48 -16.50
CA ALA A 165 9.21 14.98 -16.29
C ALA A 165 8.76 14.66 -14.86
N HIS A 166 8.26 15.66 -14.14
CA HIS A 166 7.65 15.47 -12.82
C HIS A 166 6.17 15.19 -12.99
N LEU A 167 5.68 14.17 -12.28
CA LEU A 167 4.40 13.54 -12.49
C LEU A 167 3.72 13.26 -11.16
N VAL A 168 2.40 13.13 -11.22
CA VAL A 168 1.57 12.77 -10.05
C VAL A 168 0.65 11.60 -10.36
N TRP A 169 0.36 10.81 -9.33
CA TRP A 169 -0.72 9.84 -9.32
C TRP A 169 -1.59 10.03 -8.07
N PRO A 170 -2.92 9.85 -8.14
CA PRO A 170 -3.70 9.80 -9.38
C PRO A 170 -3.74 11.19 -10.02
N ASN A 171 -3.85 11.26 -11.35
CA ASN A 171 -4.14 12.51 -12.05
C ASN A 171 -5.58 12.49 -12.58
N ASN A 172 -6.53 12.90 -11.74
CA ASN A 172 -7.97 12.83 -12.01
C ASN A 172 -8.53 14.04 -12.80
N MET A 173 -7.67 14.84 -13.44
CA MET A 173 -8.10 16.06 -14.14
C MET A 173 -8.89 15.83 -15.44
N ARG A 174 -9.02 14.58 -15.94
CA ARG A 174 -9.72 14.26 -17.20
C ARG A 174 -10.47 12.92 -17.12
N GLU A 175 -11.54 12.80 -17.90
CA GLU A 175 -12.19 11.50 -18.15
C GLU A 175 -11.25 10.57 -18.94
N GLY A 176 -11.21 9.30 -18.53
CA GLY A 176 -10.32 8.29 -19.11
C GLY A 176 -8.99 8.21 -18.37
N ASN A 177 -8.99 7.52 -17.22
CA ASN A 177 -7.77 7.09 -16.52
C ASN A 177 -7.09 6.02 -17.38
N GLU A 178 -6.38 6.44 -18.42
CA GLU A 178 -5.57 5.58 -19.29
C GLU A 178 -4.09 5.92 -19.10
N SER A 179 -3.29 4.88 -18.87
CA SER A 179 -1.84 4.94 -18.93
C SER A 179 -1.35 4.09 -20.09
N LYS A 180 -0.58 4.70 -20.99
CA LYS A 180 -0.25 4.12 -22.29
C LYS A 180 1.15 4.52 -22.74
N LEU A 181 1.90 3.54 -23.24
CA LEU A 181 3.13 3.78 -23.98
C LEU A 181 2.93 3.48 -25.45
N THR A 182 3.24 4.43 -26.33
CA THR A 182 3.22 4.27 -27.78
C THR A 182 4.60 4.43 -28.37
N LEU A 183 5.07 3.42 -29.12
CA LEU A 183 6.32 3.50 -29.88
C LEU A 183 6.03 3.66 -31.36
N ILE A 184 6.70 4.64 -31.98
CA ILE A 184 6.56 4.96 -33.41
C ILE A 184 7.81 4.50 -34.14
N GLY A 185 7.63 3.58 -35.09
CA GLY A 185 8.72 3.04 -35.92
C GLY A 185 9.25 4.01 -36.97
N THR A 186 10.44 3.71 -37.48
CA THR A 186 11.05 4.42 -38.62
C THR A 186 10.50 3.95 -39.98
N SER A 187 9.93 2.75 -40.04
CA SER A 187 9.49 2.06 -41.27
C SER A 187 8.13 2.52 -41.83
N GLY A 188 7.53 3.58 -41.28
CA GLY A 188 6.23 4.11 -41.72
C GLY A 188 5.01 3.25 -41.36
N ARG A 189 5.19 2.11 -40.68
CA ARG A 189 4.09 1.30 -40.14
C ARG A 189 3.32 2.06 -39.05
N ALA A 190 2.06 1.66 -38.84
CA ALA A 190 1.23 2.19 -37.76
C ALA A 190 1.92 2.03 -36.40
N PRO A 191 1.85 3.03 -35.51
CA PRO A 191 2.38 2.93 -34.15
C PRO A 191 1.77 1.77 -33.38
N ARG A 192 2.54 1.22 -32.44
CA ARG A 192 2.08 0.16 -31.53
C ARG A 192 2.18 0.64 -30.09
N SER A 193 1.26 0.15 -29.27
CA SER A 193 1.13 0.60 -27.89
C SER A 193 0.82 -0.54 -26.93
N ILE A 194 1.22 -0.35 -25.69
CA ILE A 194 0.68 -1.05 -24.51
C ILE A 194 -0.10 -0.01 -23.71
N ALA A 195 -1.29 -0.39 -23.23
CA ALA A 195 -2.19 0.52 -22.52
C ALA A 195 -2.93 -0.23 -21.41
N PHE A 196 -3.21 0.49 -20.33
CA PHE A 196 -4.04 0.06 -19.23
C PHE A 196 -5.03 1.17 -18.90
N SER A 197 -6.19 0.79 -18.39
CA SER A 197 -7.22 1.73 -17.97
C SER A 197 -7.68 1.41 -16.56
N GLY A 198 -8.19 2.42 -15.86
CA GLY A 198 -8.64 2.32 -14.48
C GLY A 198 -7.82 3.20 -13.54
N PRO A 199 -8.26 3.35 -12.28
CA PRO A 199 -7.59 4.20 -11.30
C PRO A 199 -6.13 3.81 -11.04
N TRP A 200 -5.76 2.56 -11.31
CA TRP A 200 -4.40 2.06 -11.11
C TRP A 200 -3.64 1.83 -12.42
N ALA A 201 -4.05 2.47 -13.52
CA ALA A 201 -3.45 2.29 -14.84
C ALA A 201 -1.94 2.57 -14.85
N GLN A 202 -1.46 3.60 -14.13
CA GLN A 202 -0.02 3.93 -14.06
C GLN A 202 0.78 2.76 -13.45
N PHE A 203 0.27 2.17 -12.36
CA PHE A 203 0.88 1.04 -11.67
C PHE A 203 0.90 -0.20 -12.55
N ARG A 204 -0.20 -0.48 -13.25
CA ARG A 204 -0.28 -1.60 -14.20
C ARG A 204 0.69 -1.43 -15.36
N LEU A 205 0.83 -0.20 -15.88
CA LEU A 205 1.78 0.09 -16.94
C LEU A 205 3.20 -0.16 -16.45
N PHE A 206 3.63 0.41 -15.32
CA PHE A 206 4.96 0.14 -14.78
C PHE A 206 5.20 -1.34 -14.48
N GLY A 207 4.21 -2.04 -13.93
CA GLY A 207 4.27 -3.48 -13.65
C GLY A 207 4.33 -4.37 -14.90
N ALA A 208 3.93 -3.86 -16.08
CA ALA A 208 4.09 -4.56 -17.34
C ALA A 208 5.49 -4.40 -17.97
N GLY A 209 6.27 -3.43 -17.47
CA GLY A 209 7.66 -3.23 -17.86
C GLY A 209 8.61 -4.17 -17.11
N GLN A 210 9.80 -4.36 -17.69
CA GLN A 210 10.90 -5.07 -17.03
C GLN A 210 11.63 -4.10 -16.11
N LEU A 211 11.52 -4.29 -14.80
CA LEU A 211 12.19 -3.48 -13.79
C LEU A 211 13.65 -3.93 -13.60
N THR A 212 14.58 -2.99 -13.60
CA THR A 212 16.00 -3.22 -13.32
C THR A 212 16.57 -2.07 -12.49
N ASN A 213 17.77 -2.25 -11.90
CA ASN A 213 18.44 -1.21 -11.10
C ASN A 213 17.54 -0.60 -9.99
N VAL A 214 16.81 -1.45 -9.29
CA VAL A 214 15.88 -1.01 -8.24
C VAL A 214 16.67 -0.62 -6.99
N THR A 215 16.56 0.65 -6.60
CA THR A 215 17.00 1.23 -5.32
C THR A 215 15.77 1.71 -4.54
N SER A 216 15.98 2.31 -3.36
CA SER A 216 14.89 2.91 -2.57
C SER A 216 14.21 4.07 -3.30
N ASP A 217 15.00 4.88 -4.00
CA ASP A 217 14.60 6.16 -4.61
C ASP A 217 14.53 6.11 -6.15
N THR A 218 15.08 5.08 -6.80
CA THR A 218 15.10 4.99 -8.26
C THR A 218 14.92 3.58 -8.79
N PHE A 219 14.44 3.46 -10.02
CA PHE A 219 14.48 2.21 -10.78
C PHE A 219 14.43 2.47 -12.28
N ASN A 220 14.94 1.54 -13.07
CA ASN A 220 14.76 1.53 -14.51
C ASN A 220 13.57 0.66 -14.88
N VAL A 221 12.77 1.12 -15.84
CA VAL A 221 11.68 0.34 -16.45
C VAL A 221 11.88 0.26 -17.96
N ARG A 222 12.01 -0.96 -18.47
CA ARG A 222 12.11 -1.24 -19.90
C ARG A 222 10.78 -1.77 -20.45
N PHE A 223 10.27 -1.10 -21.46
CA PHE A 223 9.11 -1.54 -22.22
C PHE A 223 9.54 -2.07 -23.58
N ASN A 224 9.11 -3.29 -23.93
CA ASN A 224 9.31 -3.86 -25.26
C ASN A 224 8.00 -3.78 -26.05
N VAL A 225 7.99 -3.04 -27.16
CA VAL A 225 6.80 -2.85 -28.01
C VAL A 225 7.23 -2.92 -29.48
N ASP A 226 6.59 -3.82 -30.25
CA ASP A 226 6.81 -3.97 -31.69
C ASP A 226 8.28 -4.17 -32.10
N GLY A 227 9.00 -5.04 -31.38
CA GLY A 227 10.42 -5.32 -31.65
C GLY A 227 11.36 -4.14 -31.42
N GLY A 228 10.92 -3.08 -30.73
CA GLY A 228 11.75 -2.02 -30.19
C GLY A 228 11.54 -1.90 -28.68
N ALA A 229 12.36 -1.08 -28.04
CA ALA A 229 12.25 -0.82 -26.62
C ALA A 229 12.50 0.63 -26.26
N MET A 230 11.82 1.07 -25.21
CA MET A 230 12.04 2.33 -24.52
C MET A 230 12.41 2.03 -23.07
N VAL A 231 13.45 2.69 -22.56
CA VAL A 231 13.85 2.63 -21.16
C VAL A 231 13.65 4.00 -20.54
N TYR A 232 12.97 4.00 -19.40
CA TYR A 232 12.83 5.15 -18.52
C TYR A 232 13.52 4.86 -17.20
N GLN A 233 14.06 5.90 -16.56
CA GLN A 233 14.43 5.87 -15.15
C GLN A 233 13.37 6.62 -14.38
N VAL A 234 12.86 6.01 -13.31
CA VAL A 234 11.86 6.59 -12.43
C VAL A 234 12.55 6.96 -11.13
N HIS A 235 12.27 8.16 -10.64
CA HIS A 235 12.74 8.70 -9.38
C HIS A 235 11.55 8.94 -8.46
N VAL A 236 11.63 8.52 -7.21
CA VAL A 236 10.58 8.67 -6.18
C VAL A 236 11.17 9.33 -4.94
N ASP A 237 10.38 10.16 -4.26
CA ASP A 237 10.86 10.96 -3.13
C ASP A 237 10.90 10.19 -1.79
N THR A 238 10.37 8.96 -1.76
CA THR A 238 10.19 8.16 -0.55
C THR A 238 11.18 7.00 -0.48
N GLU A 239 11.61 6.62 0.74
CA GLU A 239 12.40 5.40 0.94
C GLU A 239 11.65 4.12 0.51
N ASP A 240 10.31 4.16 0.56
CA ASP A 240 9.44 3.10 0.08
C ASP A 240 8.80 3.51 -1.26
N ASN A 241 9.25 2.85 -2.34
CA ASN A 241 8.81 3.13 -3.71
C ASN A 241 7.43 2.51 -4.02
N PRO A 242 6.42 3.30 -4.46
CA PRO A 242 5.08 2.79 -4.74
C PRO A 242 5.01 1.81 -5.92
N PHE A 243 5.94 1.86 -6.85
CA PHE A 243 5.87 1.15 -8.14
C PHE A 243 6.64 -0.17 -8.17
N THR A 244 7.60 -0.34 -7.25
CA THR A 244 8.34 -1.60 -7.13
C THR A 244 7.51 -2.56 -6.30
N GLY A 245 6.88 -3.53 -6.97
CA GLY A 245 5.91 -4.44 -6.37
C GLY A 245 6.37 -5.10 -5.06
N GLY A 246 5.40 -5.54 -4.28
CA GLY A 246 5.64 -6.09 -2.94
C GLY A 246 4.70 -5.46 -1.93
N LEU A 247 4.69 -4.13 -1.83
CA LEU A 247 3.92 -3.37 -0.83
C LEU A 247 2.47 -3.86 -0.68
N PHE A 248 1.69 -3.79 -1.75
CA PHE A 248 0.27 -4.19 -1.72
C PHE A 248 0.06 -5.70 -1.65
N SER A 249 0.92 -6.49 -2.30
CA SER A 249 0.79 -7.95 -2.31
C SER A 249 1.16 -8.61 -0.99
N LEU A 250 2.01 -7.95 -0.18
CA LEU A 250 2.40 -8.39 1.16
C LEU A 250 1.36 -8.01 2.22
N PHE A 251 0.53 -7.00 1.92
CA PHE A 251 -0.53 -6.58 2.83
C PHE A 251 -1.69 -7.58 2.84
N ARG A 252 -1.89 -8.25 3.98
CA ARG A 252 -2.94 -9.24 4.23
C ARG A 252 -3.39 -9.10 5.66
N LEU A 253 -4.69 -9.23 5.92
CA LEU A 253 -5.24 -9.12 7.27
C LEU A 253 -5.65 -10.51 7.76
N PRO A 254 -5.00 -11.05 8.80
CA PRO A 254 -5.46 -12.24 9.49
C PRO A 254 -6.82 -12.02 10.14
N ASP A 255 -7.64 -13.07 10.20
CA ASP A 255 -8.97 -13.00 10.85
C ASP A 255 -8.88 -12.91 12.39
N THR A 256 -7.74 -13.26 12.99
CA THR A 256 -7.54 -13.26 14.44
C THR A 256 -6.43 -12.32 14.87
N LEU A 257 -6.62 -11.67 16.02
CA LEU A 257 -5.66 -10.71 16.58
C LEU A 257 -4.63 -11.35 17.53
N TYR A 258 -4.99 -12.49 18.12
CA TYR A 258 -4.27 -13.18 19.20
C TYR A 258 -3.86 -14.59 18.78
#